data_AF-A0A8W7Q3E7-F1
#
_entry.id   AF-A0A8W7Q3E7-F1
#
_cell.length_a   1.000
_cell.length_b   1.000
_cell.length_c   1.000
_cell.angle_alpha   90.00
_cell.angle_beta   90.00
_cell.angle_gamma   90.00
#
_symmetry.space_group_name_H-M   'P 1'
#
loop_
_entity.id
_entity.type
_entity.pdbx_description
1 polymer ?
#
loop_
_entity_poly.entity_id
_entity_poly.type
_entity_poly.pdbx_seq_one_letter_code
_entity_poly.pdbx_strand_id
1 'polypeptide(L)'
;MDDEQQRSMATTVVHREMMATTTTTAAAAASIAESYAGRSIFITGATGFMGKIMVEKLLRDCGELRCIYLLIRAKKGVDPAQRKEEYVKNIVFDHVRERYSERLGKIRLIRGDILSPGLGLSDDDRRELTENVELVFHCAANVRFDQHIRQAVDINLNGTIRVLGLAEQMRRLVSFVHVSNRLLPYILKEAPETLPKARKLLRKLYIMDKIVQIGLYLCGLWLAWTYLEVVTGSIQFVFDTAIESLRGTTAVFIMPQLKNARVQFMLTPLYTFRSFRSRSLYTCCSAVHILSYGPPTRHCIVTLTTFSG
;
A
#
# COMPACT_ATOMS: atom_id res chain seq x y z
N MET A 1 10.85 49.17 8.65
CA MET A 1 11.85 48.76 7.66
C MET A 1 12.72 47.74 8.38
N ASP A 2 12.14 46.58 8.73
CA ASP A 2 12.74 45.63 9.68
C ASP A 2 12.04 44.28 9.51
N ASP A 3 12.57 43.43 8.63
CA ASP A 3 12.25 42.00 8.54
C ASP A 3 13.24 41.32 7.58
N GLU A 4 13.65 42.04 6.54
CA GLU A 4 14.60 41.55 5.52
C GLU A 4 16.05 41.58 6.01
N GLN A 5 16.44 42.59 6.80
CA GLN A 5 17.77 42.65 7.44
C GLN A 5 17.95 41.61 8.56
N GLN A 6 16.87 41.25 9.27
CA GLN A 6 16.91 40.23 10.32
C GLN A 6 17.01 38.81 9.75
N ARG A 7 16.41 38.56 8.58
CA ARG A 7 16.61 37.32 7.79
C ARG A 7 18.03 37.19 7.22
N SER A 8 18.64 38.31 6.81
CA SER A 8 20.01 38.32 6.28
C SER A 8 21.04 37.97 7.36
N MET A 9 20.94 38.58 8.56
CA MET A 9 21.84 38.24 9.68
C MET A 9 21.63 36.83 10.22
N ALA A 10 20.39 36.34 10.31
CA ALA A 10 20.12 34.97 10.76
C ALA A 10 20.67 33.92 9.78
N THR A 11 20.61 34.17 8.47
CA THR A 11 21.13 33.24 7.45
C THR A 11 22.66 33.20 7.46
N THR A 12 23.34 34.33 7.70
CA THR A 12 24.80 34.39 7.75
C THR A 12 25.38 33.79 9.04
N VAL A 13 24.69 33.90 10.17
CA VAL A 13 25.13 33.30 11.44
C VAL A 13 25.00 31.77 11.41
N VAL A 14 23.91 31.24 10.86
CA VAL A 14 23.72 29.78 10.71
C VAL A 14 24.73 29.17 9.73
N HIS A 15 25.12 29.91 8.68
CA HIS A 15 26.13 29.43 7.74
C HIS A 15 27.56 29.39 8.33
N ARG A 16 27.85 30.24 9.33
CA ARG A 16 29.18 30.29 9.99
C ARG A 16 29.31 29.27 11.12
N GLU A 17 28.25 29.00 11.89
CA GLU A 17 28.25 27.94 12.92
C GLU A 17 28.28 26.52 12.33
N MET A 18 27.69 26.33 11.15
CA MET A 18 27.73 25.04 10.43
C MET A 18 29.11 24.75 9.80
N MET A 19 29.97 25.77 9.66
CA MET A 19 31.35 25.61 9.19
C MET A 19 32.37 25.48 10.34
N ALA A 20 32.04 25.94 11.56
CA ALA A 20 32.95 25.91 12.70
C ALA A 20 32.86 24.64 13.58
N THR A 21 31.81 23.83 13.41
CA THR A 21 31.63 22.58 14.20
C THR A 21 32.03 21.32 13.41
N THR A 22 32.52 21.47 12.18
CA THR A 22 32.95 20.36 11.31
C THR A 22 34.46 20.13 11.43
N THR A 23 35.00 20.21 12.65
CA THR A 23 36.39 19.87 12.95
C THR A 23 36.44 18.73 13.95
N THR A 24 35.87 17.58 13.59
CA THR A 24 36.22 16.30 14.22
C THR A 24 36.08 15.18 13.20
N THR A 25 37.23 14.79 12.64
CA THR A 25 37.49 13.58 11.84
C THR A 25 36.61 13.36 10.62
N ALA A 26 37.06 13.88 9.48
CA ALA A 26 36.84 13.26 8.18
C ALA A 26 37.45 11.85 8.20
N ALA A 27 36.66 10.85 8.63
CA ALA A 27 36.91 9.48 8.23
C ALA A 27 36.84 9.47 6.70
N ALA A 28 37.89 9.01 6.03
CA ALA A 28 37.88 8.78 4.59
C ALA A 28 36.55 8.09 4.23
N ALA A 29 35.76 8.70 3.34
CA ALA A 29 34.43 8.20 3.02
C ALA A 29 34.57 6.75 2.51
N ALA A 30 34.26 5.79 3.38
CA ALA A 30 34.36 4.37 3.08
C ALA A 30 33.61 4.11 1.77
N SER A 31 34.17 3.29 0.89
CA SER A 31 33.52 3.01 -0.38
C SER A 31 32.12 2.42 -0.13
N ILE A 32 31.20 2.61 -1.07
CA ILE A 32 29.84 2.06 -0.94
C ILE A 32 29.93 0.55 -0.66
N ALA A 33 30.81 -0.16 -1.36
CA ALA A 33 31.04 -1.59 -1.17
C ALA A 33 31.52 -1.94 0.27
N GLU A 34 32.46 -1.19 0.83
CA GLU A 34 32.92 -1.38 2.22
C GLU A 34 31.79 -1.20 3.23
N SER A 35 30.89 -0.24 2.98
CA SER A 35 29.73 0.01 3.85
C SER A 35 28.72 -1.15 3.88
N TYR A 36 28.74 -2.03 2.86
CA TYR A 36 27.91 -3.23 2.79
C TYR A 36 28.68 -4.52 3.12
N ALA A 37 30.01 -4.47 3.21
CA ALA A 37 30.85 -5.65 3.45
C ALA A 37 30.49 -6.33 4.77
N GLY A 38 30.34 -7.65 4.74
CA GLY A 38 29.99 -8.48 5.89
C GLY A 38 28.58 -8.27 6.44
N ARG A 39 27.75 -7.40 5.85
CA ARG A 39 26.39 -7.11 6.35
C ARG A 39 25.33 -8.01 5.71
N SER A 40 24.21 -8.16 6.40
CA SER A 40 23.02 -8.82 5.84
C SER A 40 21.90 -7.81 5.59
N ILE A 41 21.25 -7.98 4.44
CA ILE A 41 20.22 -7.07 3.94
C ILE A 41 18.89 -7.79 3.88
N PHE A 42 17.81 -7.15 4.33
CA PHE A 42 16.44 -7.59 4.11
C PHE A 42 15.74 -6.68 3.08
N ILE A 43 15.20 -7.28 2.02
CA ILE A 43 14.56 -6.55 0.92
C ILE A 43 13.12 -7.04 0.76
N THR A 44 12.18 -6.10 0.80
CA THR A 44 10.78 -6.34 0.40
C THR A 44 10.54 -5.79 -1.00
N GLY A 45 9.60 -6.39 -1.74
CA GLY A 45 9.31 -5.94 -3.11
C GLY A 45 10.39 -6.38 -4.12
N ALA A 46 11.22 -7.36 -3.76
CA ALA A 46 12.31 -7.87 -4.59
C ALA A 46 11.87 -8.42 -5.95
N THR A 47 10.61 -8.83 -6.10
CA THR A 47 10.02 -9.29 -7.38
C THR A 47 9.59 -8.15 -8.29
N GLY A 48 9.48 -6.93 -7.78
CA GLY A 48 9.18 -5.74 -8.57
C GLY A 48 10.37 -5.28 -9.40
N PHE A 49 10.15 -4.35 -10.32
CA PHE A 49 11.19 -3.82 -11.21
C PHE A 49 12.37 -3.24 -10.43
N MET A 50 12.11 -2.25 -9.56
CA MET A 50 13.14 -1.61 -8.73
C MET A 50 13.84 -2.60 -7.79
N GLY A 51 13.07 -3.53 -7.19
CA GLY A 51 13.61 -4.53 -6.28
C GLY A 51 14.62 -5.47 -6.96
N LYS A 52 14.33 -5.95 -8.17
CA LYS A 52 15.27 -6.81 -8.93
C LYS A 52 16.56 -6.09 -9.27
N ILE A 53 16.46 -4.84 -9.73
CA ILE A 53 17.62 -4.03 -10.10
C ILE A 53 18.48 -3.75 -8.86
N MET A 54 17.85 -3.45 -7.72
CA MET A 54 18.58 -3.26 -6.46
C MET A 54 19.34 -4.53 -6.06
N VAL A 55 18.72 -5.71 -6.15
CA VAL A 55 19.39 -6.98 -5.85
C VAL A 55 20.55 -7.23 -6.83
N GLU A 56 20.36 -7.01 -8.13
CA GLU A 56 21.44 -7.11 -9.14
C GLU A 56 22.61 -6.21 -8.79
N LYS A 57 22.33 -4.94 -8.49
CA LYS A 57 23.36 -3.94 -8.23
C LYS A 57 24.15 -4.26 -6.97
N LEU A 58 23.47 -4.72 -5.91
CA LEU A 58 24.11 -5.19 -4.67
C LEU A 58 25.01 -6.40 -4.94
N LEU A 59 24.56 -7.36 -5.75
CA LEU A 59 25.38 -8.53 -6.07
C LEU A 59 26.58 -8.19 -6.97
N ARG A 60 26.41 -7.25 -7.91
CA ARG A 60 27.47 -6.82 -8.82
C ARG A 60 28.54 -5.98 -8.13
N ASP A 61 28.14 -4.98 -7.35
CA ASP A 61 29.07 -4.00 -6.79
C ASP A 61 29.48 -4.31 -5.34
N CYS A 62 28.61 -4.97 -4.55
CA CYS A 62 28.84 -5.24 -3.13
C CYS A 62 29.16 -6.73 -2.92
N GLY A 63 30.28 -7.17 -3.49
CA GLY A 63 30.70 -8.58 -3.52
C GLY A 63 30.85 -9.22 -2.14
N GLU A 64 31.21 -8.46 -1.11
CA GLU A 64 31.48 -8.95 0.26
C GLU A 64 30.25 -9.02 1.17
N LEU A 65 29.04 -8.91 0.62
CA LEU A 65 27.81 -9.08 1.40
C LEU A 65 27.73 -10.46 2.07
N ARG A 66 27.19 -10.52 3.29
CA ARG A 66 26.98 -11.79 3.99
C ARG A 66 25.78 -12.54 3.40
N CYS A 67 24.63 -11.88 3.33
CA CYS A 67 23.37 -12.48 2.88
C CYS A 67 22.37 -11.41 2.44
N ILE A 68 21.56 -11.73 1.43
CA ILE A 68 20.42 -10.91 0.99
C ILE A 68 19.14 -11.73 1.18
N TYR A 69 18.35 -11.35 2.19
CA TYR A 69 17.04 -11.92 2.49
C TYR A 69 15.96 -11.23 1.66
N LEU A 70 15.23 -12.00 0.86
CA LEU A 70 14.16 -11.48 0.00
C LEU A 70 12.79 -11.95 0.51
N LEU A 71 11.93 -11.02 0.90
CA LEU A 71 10.53 -11.33 1.21
C LEU A 71 9.77 -11.61 -0.09
N ILE A 72 9.38 -12.86 -0.31
CA ILE A 72 8.63 -13.28 -1.51
C ILE A 72 7.35 -14.00 -1.10
N ARG A 73 6.24 -13.57 -1.72
CA ARG A 73 4.93 -14.22 -1.58
C ARG A 73 4.99 -15.64 -2.14
N ALA A 74 4.43 -16.59 -1.38
CA ALA A 74 4.30 -17.97 -1.83
C ALA A 74 3.44 -18.05 -3.11
N LYS A 75 3.82 -18.94 -4.02
CA LYS A 75 3.03 -19.30 -5.20
C LYS A 75 2.55 -20.73 -5.02
N LYS A 76 1.24 -20.97 -5.18
CA LYS A 76 0.67 -22.32 -5.05
C LYS A 76 1.38 -23.29 -6.01
N GLY A 77 1.81 -24.43 -5.49
CA GLY A 77 2.44 -25.49 -6.27
C GLY A 77 3.88 -25.23 -6.73
N VAL A 78 4.57 -24.22 -6.18
CA VAL A 78 5.97 -23.94 -6.52
C VAL A 78 6.85 -24.08 -5.27
N ASP A 79 7.87 -24.92 -5.36
CA ASP A 79 8.86 -25.11 -4.32
C ASP A 79 9.75 -23.86 -4.15
N PRO A 80 10.24 -23.51 -2.93
CA PRO A 80 11.11 -22.36 -2.73
C PRO A 80 12.42 -22.40 -3.52
N ALA A 81 13.02 -23.59 -3.70
CA ALA A 81 14.24 -23.74 -4.46
C ALA A 81 13.97 -23.43 -5.94
N GLN A 82 12.89 -24.01 -6.49
CA GLN A 82 12.42 -23.69 -7.84
C GLN A 82 12.10 -22.19 -7.98
N ARG A 83 11.49 -21.59 -6.96
CA ARG A 83 11.18 -20.15 -6.96
C ARG A 83 12.44 -19.28 -6.98
N LYS A 84 13.50 -19.69 -6.29
CA LYS A 84 14.81 -19.02 -6.32
C LYS A 84 15.43 -19.14 -7.70
N GLU A 85 15.39 -20.31 -8.32
CA GLU A 85 15.87 -20.50 -9.69
C GLU A 85 15.12 -19.63 -10.70
N GLU A 86 13.79 -19.60 -10.65
CA GLU A 86 12.97 -18.72 -11.48
C GLU A 86 13.35 -17.25 -11.30
N TYR A 87 13.66 -16.84 -10.07
CA TYR A 87 14.03 -15.46 -9.75
C TYR A 87 15.37 -15.09 -10.41
N VAL A 88 16.40 -15.92 -10.27
CA VAL A 88 17.75 -15.66 -10.80
C VAL A 88 17.88 -15.92 -12.32
N LYS A 89 16.93 -16.63 -12.92
CA LYS A 89 16.80 -16.80 -14.39
C LYS A 89 16.29 -15.54 -15.10
N ASN A 90 15.85 -14.52 -14.36
CA ASN A 90 15.41 -13.27 -14.97
C ASN A 90 16.58 -12.55 -15.67
N ILE A 91 16.31 -11.96 -16.84
CA ILE A 91 17.31 -11.24 -17.67
C ILE A 91 18.11 -10.17 -16.90
N VAL A 92 17.52 -9.59 -15.86
CA VAL A 92 18.19 -8.58 -15.02
C VAL A 92 19.45 -9.17 -14.36
N PHE A 93 19.49 -10.47 -14.10
CA PHE A 93 20.61 -11.13 -13.44
C PHE A 93 21.63 -11.74 -14.42
N ASP A 94 21.48 -11.56 -15.74
CA ASP A 94 22.35 -12.20 -16.74
C ASP A 94 23.82 -11.83 -16.52
N HIS A 95 24.10 -10.54 -16.32
CA HIS A 95 25.47 -10.07 -16.05
C HIS A 95 26.06 -10.65 -14.76
N VAL A 96 25.27 -10.73 -13.68
CA VAL A 96 25.72 -11.33 -12.41
C VAL A 96 25.93 -12.83 -12.57
N ARG A 97 25.07 -13.52 -13.34
CA ARG A 97 25.16 -14.96 -13.58
C ARG A 97 26.37 -15.33 -14.44
N GLU A 98 26.75 -14.49 -15.39
CA GLU A 98 27.92 -14.70 -16.25
C GLU A 98 29.24 -14.40 -15.55
N ARG A 99 29.30 -13.35 -14.72
CA ARG A 99 30.57 -12.86 -14.13
C ARG A 99 30.76 -13.14 -12.64
N TYR A 100 29.68 -13.37 -11.90
CA TYR A 100 29.67 -13.46 -10.43
C TYR A 100 28.68 -14.50 -9.93
N SER A 101 28.64 -15.67 -10.59
CA SER A 101 27.65 -16.72 -10.33
C SER A 101 27.65 -17.21 -8.88
N GLU A 102 28.81 -17.19 -8.21
CA GLU A 102 28.99 -17.54 -6.80
C GLU A 102 28.18 -16.64 -5.87
N ARG A 103 27.94 -15.37 -6.25
CA ARG A 103 27.22 -14.39 -5.43
C ARG A 103 25.72 -14.67 -5.40
N LEU A 104 25.17 -15.40 -6.36
CA LEU A 104 23.76 -15.82 -6.35
C LEU A 104 23.45 -16.75 -5.16
N GLY A 105 24.48 -17.43 -4.61
CA GLY A 105 24.38 -18.21 -3.38
C GLY A 105 23.95 -17.38 -2.17
N LYS A 106 24.27 -16.09 -2.14
CA LYS A 106 23.99 -15.16 -1.04
C LYS A 106 22.51 -14.79 -0.92
N ILE A 107 21.69 -15.10 -1.92
CA ILE A 107 20.26 -14.84 -1.91
C ILE A 107 19.55 -15.91 -1.07
N ARG A 108 18.82 -15.50 -0.04
CA ARG A 108 17.92 -16.36 0.75
C ARG A 108 16.49 -15.86 0.62
N LEU A 109 15.60 -16.75 0.19
CA LEU A 109 14.19 -16.42 0.06
C LEU A 109 13.48 -16.66 1.39
N ILE A 110 12.75 -15.65 1.85
CA ILE A 110 11.89 -15.73 3.03
C ILE A 110 10.44 -15.70 2.56
N ARG A 111 9.67 -16.69 2.98
CA ARG A 111 8.24 -16.77 2.65
C ARG A 111 7.50 -15.72 3.47
N GLY A 112 6.74 -14.86 2.80
CA GLY A 112 5.87 -13.93 3.49
C GLY A 112 5.13 -12.98 2.57
N ASP A 113 4.18 -12.26 3.17
CA ASP A 113 3.35 -11.26 2.52
C ASP A 113 3.19 -10.04 3.42
N ILE A 114 3.47 -8.86 2.89
CA ILE A 114 3.33 -7.58 3.60
C ILE A 114 1.90 -7.32 4.08
N LEU A 115 0.91 -7.95 3.45
CA LEU A 115 -0.50 -7.83 3.83
C LEU A 115 -0.88 -8.75 5.00
N SER A 116 -0.10 -9.80 5.25
CA SER A 116 -0.38 -10.77 6.30
C SER A 116 0.02 -10.24 7.67
N PRO A 117 -0.70 -10.61 8.76
CA PRO A 117 -0.24 -10.34 10.12
C PRO A 117 1.17 -10.88 10.33
N GLY A 118 2.03 -10.09 10.99
CA GLY A 118 3.43 -10.46 11.17
C GLY A 118 4.19 -10.75 9.87
N LEU A 119 3.78 -10.17 8.74
CA LEU A 119 4.31 -10.42 7.40
C LEU A 119 4.17 -11.87 6.90
N GLY A 120 3.37 -12.71 7.58
CA GLY A 120 3.21 -14.13 7.23
C GLY A 120 4.48 -14.96 7.41
N LEU A 121 5.40 -14.50 8.27
CA LEU A 121 6.65 -15.19 8.58
C LEU A 121 6.41 -16.36 9.53
N SER A 122 7.20 -17.43 9.39
CA SER A 122 7.35 -18.43 10.44
C SER A 122 8.15 -17.86 11.62
N ASP A 123 8.06 -18.50 12.78
CA ASP A 123 8.84 -18.07 13.95
C ASP A 123 10.35 -18.22 13.72
N ASP A 124 10.77 -19.23 12.94
CA ASP A 124 12.16 -19.43 12.54
C ASP A 124 12.66 -18.32 11.61
N ASP A 125 11.90 -18.00 10.56
CA ASP A 125 12.26 -16.92 9.62
C ASP A 125 12.28 -15.56 10.33
N ARG A 126 11.33 -15.35 11.27
CA ARG A 126 11.31 -14.13 12.09
C ARG A 126 12.58 -14.03 12.93
N ARG A 127 12.96 -15.10 13.65
CA ARG A 127 14.19 -15.12 14.47
C ARG A 127 15.42 -14.83 13.60
N GLU A 128 15.55 -15.54 12.49
CA GLU A 128 16.67 -15.38 11.54
C GLU A 128 16.82 -13.93 11.10
N LEU A 129 15.71 -13.27 10.74
CA LEU A 129 15.72 -11.87 10.32
C LEU A 129 16.07 -10.93 11.48
N THR A 130 15.49 -11.12 12.66
CA THR A 130 15.72 -10.25 13.83
C THR A 130 17.16 -10.32 14.36
N GLU A 131 17.83 -11.45 14.20
CA GLU A 131 19.19 -11.64 14.72
C GLU A 131 20.28 -11.26 13.72
N ASN A 132 20.04 -11.44 12.42
CA ASN A 132 21.08 -11.32 11.41
C ASN A 132 21.01 -10.04 10.55
N VAL A 133 19.83 -9.43 10.40
CA VAL A 133 19.65 -8.30 9.46
C VAL A 133 20.18 -7.00 10.05
N GLU A 134 20.95 -6.29 9.23
CA GLU A 134 21.55 -4.99 9.58
C GLU A 134 20.98 -3.85 8.73
N LEU A 135 20.53 -4.13 7.51
CA LEU A 135 20.01 -3.12 6.58
C LEU A 135 18.67 -3.59 6.00
N VAL A 136 17.68 -2.71 6.00
CA VAL A 136 16.36 -3.00 5.44
C VAL A 136 16.09 -2.10 4.24
N PHE A 137 15.73 -2.67 3.10
CA PHE A 137 15.18 -1.95 1.95
C PHE A 137 13.72 -2.30 1.75
N HIS A 138 12.85 -1.35 2.06
CA HIS A 138 11.42 -1.47 1.85
C HIS A 138 11.01 -0.90 0.49
N CYS A 139 11.05 -1.75 -0.54
CA CYS A 139 10.63 -1.42 -1.90
C CYS A 139 9.25 -1.97 -2.27
N ALA A 140 8.58 -2.67 -1.34
CA ALA A 140 7.24 -3.19 -1.59
C ALA A 140 6.21 -2.07 -1.53
N ALA A 141 5.77 -1.62 -2.70
CA ALA A 141 4.69 -0.66 -2.85
C ALA A 141 3.82 -1.03 -4.06
N ASN A 142 2.56 -0.61 -4.02
CA ASN A 142 1.68 -0.63 -5.17
C ASN A 142 1.60 0.76 -5.78
N VAL A 143 2.07 0.88 -7.02
CA VAL A 143 2.17 2.16 -7.76
C VAL A 143 1.03 2.36 -8.76
N ARG A 144 0.01 1.49 -8.73
CA ARG A 144 -1.15 1.59 -9.60
C ARG A 144 -2.13 2.66 -9.09
N PHE A 145 -2.43 3.65 -9.93
CA PHE A 145 -3.33 4.77 -9.59
C PHE A 145 -4.81 4.42 -9.70
N ASP A 146 -5.15 3.31 -10.35
CA ASP A 146 -6.52 2.84 -10.58
C ASP A 146 -7.06 1.95 -9.44
N GLN A 147 -6.33 1.83 -8.34
CA GLN A 147 -6.75 1.00 -7.20
C GLN A 147 -7.68 1.73 -6.23
N HIS A 148 -8.54 0.95 -5.60
CA HIS A 148 -9.34 1.45 -4.48
C HIS A 148 -8.43 1.94 -3.35
N ILE A 149 -8.75 3.14 -2.83
CA ILE A 149 -7.97 3.80 -1.77
C ILE A 149 -7.72 2.89 -0.56
N ARG A 150 -8.69 2.05 -0.19
CA ARG A 150 -8.53 1.08 0.91
C ARG A 150 -7.38 0.10 0.65
N GLN A 151 -7.32 -0.48 -0.55
CA GLN A 151 -6.24 -1.39 -0.94
C GLN A 151 -4.88 -0.68 -1.01
N ALA A 152 -4.86 0.55 -1.53
CA ALA A 152 -3.64 1.36 -1.57
C ALA A 152 -3.12 1.68 -0.16
N VAL A 153 -4.01 2.03 0.78
CA VAL A 153 -3.68 2.25 2.19
C VAL A 153 -3.19 0.95 2.84
N ASP A 154 -3.86 -0.17 2.60
CA ASP A 154 -3.45 -1.45 3.19
C ASP A 154 -2.06 -1.88 2.73
N ILE A 155 -1.73 -1.69 1.45
CA ILE A 155 -0.41 -2.07 0.92
C ILE A 155 0.67 -1.06 1.34
N ASN A 156 0.45 0.24 1.07
CA ASN A 156 1.51 1.25 1.15
C ASN A 156 1.64 1.90 2.54
N LEU A 157 0.61 1.80 3.40
CA LEU A 157 0.68 2.29 4.78
C LEU A 157 0.73 1.14 5.77
N ASN A 158 -0.29 0.28 5.79
CA ASN A 158 -0.36 -0.80 6.77
C ASN A 158 0.74 -1.85 6.53
N GLY A 159 1.09 -2.12 5.27
CA GLY A 159 2.25 -2.95 4.91
C GLY A 159 3.56 -2.36 5.43
N THR A 160 3.79 -1.07 5.24
CA THR A 160 4.99 -0.38 5.75
C THR A 160 5.07 -0.40 7.27
N ILE A 161 3.95 -0.16 7.97
CA ILE A 161 3.88 -0.25 9.44
C ILE A 161 4.28 -1.66 9.92
N ARG A 162 3.83 -2.72 9.25
CA ARG A 162 4.20 -4.11 9.61
C ARG A 162 5.69 -4.39 9.41
N VAL A 163 6.28 -3.84 8.34
CA VAL A 163 7.72 -3.98 8.07
C VAL A 163 8.54 -3.20 9.09
N LEU A 164 8.10 -2.00 9.48
CA LEU A 164 8.71 -1.22 10.58
C LEU A 164 8.62 -1.97 11.91
N GLY A 165 7.48 -2.60 12.22
CA GLY A 165 7.33 -3.40 13.43
C GLY A 165 8.26 -4.62 13.48
N LEU A 166 8.61 -5.21 12.34
CA LEU A 166 9.68 -6.22 12.27
C LEU A 166 11.07 -5.58 12.46
N ALA A 167 11.33 -4.44 11.83
CA ALA A 167 12.62 -3.76 11.89
C ALA A 167 12.96 -3.29 13.32
N GLU A 168 11.97 -2.85 14.09
CA GLU A 168 12.13 -2.49 15.50
C GLU A 168 12.63 -3.67 16.37
N GLN A 169 12.31 -4.90 15.96
CA GLN A 169 12.75 -6.13 16.64
C GLN A 169 14.17 -6.57 16.23
N MET A 170 14.79 -5.94 15.23
CA MET A 170 16.12 -6.32 14.73
C MET A 170 17.23 -5.80 15.64
N ARG A 171 18.01 -6.70 16.23
CA ARG A 171 19.05 -6.36 17.23
C ARG A 171 20.22 -5.59 16.64
N ARG A 172 20.48 -5.73 15.35
CA ARG A 172 21.66 -5.19 14.65
C ARG A 172 21.29 -4.16 13.57
N LEU A 173 20.08 -3.59 13.62
CA LEU A 173 19.61 -2.66 12.58
C LEU A 173 20.45 -1.38 12.56
N VAL A 174 21.15 -1.17 11.45
CA VAL A 174 21.93 0.04 11.16
C VAL A 174 21.10 1.05 10.37
N SER A 175 20.34 0.60 9.37
CA SER A 175 19.59 1.49 8.48
C SER A 175 18.29 0.88 7.96
N PHE A 176 17.25 1.71 7.88
CA PHE A 176 15.99 1.39 7.25
C PHE A 176 15.76 2.34 6.08
N VAL A 177 15.71 1.78 4.87
CA VAL A 177 15.54 2.53 3.64
C VAL A 177 14.15 2.28 3.09
N HIS A 178 13.31 3.31 3.04
CA HIS A 178 11.98 3.22 2.45
C HIS A 178 11.98 3.80 1.03
N VAL A 179 11.50 3.04 0.04
CA VAL A 179 11.30 3.57 -1.30
C VAL A 179 9.89 4.11 -1.44
N SER A 180 9.76 5.43 -1.58
CA SER A 180 8.47 6.11 -1.79
C SER A 180 8.35 6.64 -3.21
N ASN A 181 7.13 6.87 -3.69
CA ASN A 181 6.89 7.65 -4.89
C ASN A 181 6.64 9.11 -4.51
N ARG A 182 7.23 10.06 -5.25
CA ARG A 182 6.94 11.49 -5.09
C ARG A 182 6.08 11.95 -6.25
N LEU A 183 4.92 11.33 -6.41
CA LEU A 183 3.99 11.73 -7.46
C LEU A 183 2.96 12.73 -6.98
N LEU A 184 2.62 12.69 -5.68
CA LEU A 184 1.59 13.53 -5.06
C LEU A 184 1.84 15.04 -5.26
N PRO A 185 3.06 15.58 -5.07
CA PRO A 185 3.31 17.01 -5.26
C PRO A 185 3.26 17.43 -6.73
N TYR A 186 3.57 16.53 -7.67
CA TYR A 186 3.69 16.87 -9.09
C TYR A 186 2.37 16.75 -9.85
N ILE A 187 1.55 15.75 -9.53
CA ILE A 187 0.23 15.57 -10.16
C ILE A 187 -0.82 16.45 -9.49
N LEU A 188 -0.80 16.58 -8.16
CA LEU A 188 -1.82 17.34 -7.42
C LEU A 188 -1.39 18.77 -7.09
N LYS A 189 -0.13 19.17 -7.37
CA LYS A 189 0.45 20.47 -6.97
C LYS A 189 0.26 20.77 -5.47
N GLU A 190 0.14 19.73 -4.64
CA GLU A 190 -0.07 19.91 -3.20
C GLU A 190 1.28 20.16 -2.52
N ALA A 191 1.44 21.38 -1.98
CA ALA A 191 2.49 21.71 -1.03
C ALA A 191 2.16 21.07 0.34
N PRO A 192 3.16 20.76 1.20
CA PRO A 192 2.90 20.21 2.54
C PRO A 192 1.94 21.09 3.38
N GLU A 193 1.87 22.37 3.07
CA GLU A 193 1.00 23.36 3.71
C GLU A 193 -0.50 23.14 3.43
N THR A 194 -0.86 22.48 2.32
CA THR A 194 -2.26 22.24 1.94
C THR A 194 -2.82 20.93 2.48
N LEU A 195 -1.97 20.03 3.01
CA LEU A 195 -2.38 18.74 3.59
C LEU A 195 -3.46 18.85 4.69
N PRO A 196 -3.44 19.83 5.61
CA PRO A 196 -4.50 19.96 6.61
C PRO A 196 -5.87 20.24 5.99
N LYS A 197 -5.92 20.98 4.87
CA LYS A 197 -7.15 21.31 4.15
C LYS A 197 -7.67 20.09 3.39
N ALA A 198 -6.79 19.35 2.72
CA ALA A 198 -7.14 18.10 2.04
C ALA A 198 -7.71 17.06 3.02
N ARG A 199 -7.12 16.88 4.21
CA ARG A 199 -7.65 15.99 5.26
C ARG A 199 -9.07 16.36 5.69
N LYS A 200 -9.36 17.65 5.86
CA LYS A 200 -10.71 18.12 6.21
C LYS A 200 -11.72 17.79 5.10
N LEU A 201 -11.34 18.00 3.83
CA LEU A 201 -12.20 17.68 2.69
C LEU A 201 -12.46 16.17 2.57
N LEU A 202 -11.42 15.34 2.66
CA LEU A 202 -11.55 13.88 2.63
C LEU A 202 -12.43 13.36 3.76
N ARG A 203 -12.31 13.93 4.97
CA ARG A 203 -13.18 13.57 6.10
C ARG A 203 -14.64 13.92 5.83
N LYS A 204 -14.93 15.07 5.21
CA LYS A 204 -16.29 15.45 4.80
C LYS A 204 -16.85 14.48 3.75
N LEU A 205 -16.07 14.17 2.72
CA LEU A 205 -16.46 13.22 1.67
C LEU A 205 -16.74 11.82 2.23
N TYR A 206 -15.91 11.35 3.17
CA TYR A 206 -16.13 10.07 3.86
C TYR A 206 -17.43 10.06 4.68
N ILE A 207 -17.70 11.12 5.45
CA ILE A 207 -18.95 11.23 6.23
C ILE A 207 -20.15 11.23 5.30
N MET A 208 -20.08 11.97 4.19
CA MET A 208 -21.13 12.02 3.19
C MET A 208 -21.39 10.63 2.56
N ASP A 209 -20.33 9.90 2.16
CA ASP A 209 -20.44 8.52 1.67
C ASP A 209 -21.13 7.60 2.68
N LYS A 210 -20.78 7.74 3.97
CA LYS A 210 -21.40 6.96 5.04
C LYS A 210 -22.87 7.29 5.27
N ILE A 211 -23.25 8.57 5.21
CA ILE A 211 -24.64 8.99 5.31
C ILE A 211 -25.45 8.40 4.15
N VAL A 212 -24.93 8.46 2.92
CA VAL A 212 -25.60 7.89 1.74
C VAL A 212 -25.75 6.38 1.88
N GLN A 213 -24.70 5.66 2.30
CA GLN A 213 -24.78 4.21 2.52
C GLN A 213 -25.82 3.85 3.59
N ILE A 214 -25.81 4.53 4.74
CA ILE A 214 -26.79 4.30 5.81
C ILE A 214 -28.21 4.58 5.30
N GLY A 215 -28.41 5.68 4.57
CA GLY A 215 -29.70 6.03 3.96
C GLY A 215 -30.20 4.95 3.00
N LEU A 216 -29.32 4.41 2.16
CA LEU A 216 -29.67 3.30 1.25
C LEU A 216 -30.04 2.02 2.01
N TYR A 217 -29.32 1.67 3.09
CA TYR A 217 -29.66 0.51 3.92
C TYR A 217 -31.01 0.69 4.63
N LEU A 218 -31.29 1.88 5.17
CA LEU A 218 -32.58 2.18 5.81
C LEU A 218 -33.73 2.13 4.80
N CYS A 219 -33.53 2.68 3.60
CA CYS A 219 -34.52 2.59 2.53
C CYS A 219 -34.77 1.13 2.12
N GLY A 220 -33.70 0.33 1.97
CA GLY A 220 -33.81 -1.11 1.69
C GLY A 220 -34.55 -1.88 2.80
N LEU A 221 -34.26 -1.58 4.07
CA LEU A 221 -34.94 -2.19 5.21
C LEU A 221 -36.41 -1.80 5.28
N TRP A 222 -36.72 -0.53 5.00
CA TRP A 222 -38.10 -0.04 4.92
C TRP A 222 -38.87 -0.71 3.78
N LEU A 223 -38.27 -0.83 2.60
CA LEU A 223 -38.87 -1.58 1.48
C LEU A 223 -39.11 -3.04 1.84
N ALA A 224 -38.16 -3.70 2.50
CA ALA A 224 -38.33 -5.08 2.95
C ALA A 224 -39.47 -5.22 3.99
N TRP A 225 -39.57 -4.27 4.93
CA TRP A 225 -40.66 -4.22 5.91
C TRP A 225 -42.03 -4.06 5.24
N THR A 226 -42.18 -3.06 4.37
CA THR A 226 -43.44 -2.83 3.64
C THR A 226 -43.82 -4.03 2.77
N TYR A 227 -42.85 -4.68 2.13
CA TYR A 227 -43.09 -5.91 1.39
C TYR A 227 -43.60 -7.04 2.31
N LEU A 228 -42.99 -7.21 3.49
CA LEU A 228 -43.44 -8.19 4.48
C LEU A 228 -44.86 -7.90 4.95
N GLU A 229 -45.22 -6.65 5.24
CA GLU A 229 -46.59 -6.28 5.60
C GLU A 229 -47.59 -6.65 4.49
N VAL A 230 -47.30 -6.32 3.24
CA VAL A 230 -48.15 -6.67 2.09
C VAL A 230 -48.31 -8.20 1.96
N VAL A 231 -47.22 -8.96 2.11
CA VAL A 231 -47.27 -10.43 2.05
C VAL A 231 -48.08 -11.00 3.20
N THR A 232 -47.85 -10.55 4.44
CA THR A 232 -48.61 -11.02 5.61
C THR A 232 -50.10 -10.70 5.50
N GLY A 233 -50.47 -9.50 5.05
CA GLY A 233 -51.86 -9.13 4.79
C GLY A 233 -52.50 -9.95 3.66
N SER A 234 -51.75 -10.25 2.60
CA SER A 234 -52.23 -11.13 1.52
C SER A 234 -52.46 -12.56 2.00
N ILE A 235 -51.57 -13.08 2.84
CA ILE A 235 -51.70 -14.40 3.45
C ILE A 235 -52.94 -14.44 4.37
N GLN A 236 -53.10 -13.44 5.24
CA GLN A 236 -54.27 -13.33 6.12
C GLN A 236 -55.58 -13.31 5.32
N PHE A 237 -55.65 -12.52 4.23
CA PHE A 237 -56.82 -12.47 3.36
C PHE A 237 -57.19 -13.84 2.77
N VAL A 238 -56.19 -14.60 2.31
CA VAL A 238 -56.42 -15.96 1.78
C VAL A 238 -56.90 -16.91 2.88
N PHE A 239 -56.29 -16.84 4.07
CA PHE A 239 -56.71 -17.65 5.22
C PHE A 239 -58.14 -17.33 5.67
N ASP A 240 -58.51 -16.06 5.77
CA ASP A 240 -59.85 -15.63 6.16
C ASP A 240 -60.90 -16.09 5.14
N THR A 241 -60.62 -15.93 3.85
CA THR A 241 -61.47 -16.43 2.76
C THR A 241 -61.63 -17.95 2.81
N ALA A 242 -60.56 -18.68 3.10
CA ALA A 242 -60.60 -20.13 3.23
C ALA A 242 -61.42 -20.58 4.45
N ILE A 243 -61.30 -19.88 5.57
CA ILE A 243 -62.10 -20.15 6.79
C ILE A 243 -63.58 -19.83 6.55
N GLU A 244 -63.92 -18.74 5.87
CA GLU A 244 -65.31 -18.41 5.51
C GLU A 244 -65.92 -19.44 4.54
N SER A 245 -65.16 -19.92 3.56
CA SER A 245 -65.56 -20.99 2.65
C SER A 245 -65.86 -22.30 3.39
N LEU A 246 -65.05 -22.64 4.39
CA LEU A 246 -65.26 -23.82 5.25
C LEU A 246 -66.46 -23.65 6.22
N ARG A 247 -66.84 -22.42 6.57
CA ARG A 247 -67.99 -22.11 7.44
C ARG A 247 -69.34 -22.06 6.70
N GLY A 248 -69.37 -22.35 5.39
CA GLY A 248 -70.60 -22.67 4.66
C GLY A 248 -71.66 -21.56 4.68
N THR A 249 -71.26 -20.29 4.58
CA THR A 249 -72.22 -19.16 4.55
C THR A 249 -72.24 -18.49 3.17
N THR A 250 -73.38 -18.52 2.52
CA THR A 250 -73.71 -17.72 1.32
C THR A 250 -73.72 -16.23 1.68
N ALA A 251 -72.62 -15.52 1.41
CA ALA A 251 -72.56 -14.06 1.53
C ALA A 251 -72.25 -13.43 0.17
N VAL A 252 -73.11 -12.46 -0.19
CA VAL A 252 -73.15 -11.74 -1.46
C VAL A 252 -71.87 -10.92 -1.67
N PHE A 253 -71.23 -11.11 -2.83
CA PHE A 253 -70.12 -10.31 -3.30
C PHE A 253 -70.50 -8.82 -3.42
N ILE A 254 -69.87 -7.96 -2.62
CA ILE A 254 -69.78 -6.52 -2.88
C ILE A 254 -68.30 -6.18 -3.06
N MET A 255 -67.89 -5.94 -4.31
CA MET A 255 -66.58 -5.39 -4.63
C MET A 255 -66.43 -3.99 -4.02
N PRO A 256 -65.34 -3.69 -3.27
CA PRO A 256 -64.95 -2.33 -3.02
C PRO A 256 -64.27 -1.78 -4.29
N GLN A 257 -64.89 -0.76 -4.87
CA GLN A 257 -64.31 0.08 -5.91
C GLN A 257 -62.95 0.62 -5.47
N LEU A 258 -61.89 0.22 -6.17
CA LEU A 258 -60.56 0.82 -6.12
C LEU A 258 -60.65 2.32 -6.43
N LYS A 259 -60.73 3.16 -5.39
CA LYS A 259 -60.44 4.58 -5.51
C LYS A 259 -59.01 4.84 -5.08
N ASN A 260 -58.24 5.29 -6.07
CA ASN A 260 -57.02 6.09 -5.94
C ASN A 260 -55.75 5.38 -5.44
N ALA A 261 -54.99 4.82 -6.38
CA ALA A 261 -53.53 4.82 -6.32
C ALA A 261 -52.96 4.95 -7.75
N ARG A 262 -52.97 6.17 -8.29
CA ARG A 262 -52.06 6.55 -9.38
C ARG A 262 -50.72 6.90 -8.74
N VAL A 263 -49.77 5.96 -8.75
CA VAL A 263 -48.35 6.28 -8.69
C VAL A 263 -47.67 5.53 -9.82
N GLN A 264 -47.48 6.24 -10.92
CA GLN A 264 -46.81 5.76 -12.11
C GLN A 264 -45.30 6.04 -11.94
N PHE A 265 -44.53 5.04 -11.50
CA PHE A 265 -43.07 5.09 -11.60
C PHE A 265 -42.64 4.37 -12.89
N MET A 266 -42.24 5.18 -13.87
CA MET A 266 -41.59 4.76 -15.09
C MET A 266 -40.11 4.50 -14.77
N LEU A 267 -39.70 3.23 -14.71
CA LEU A 267 -38.30 2.81 -14.63
C LEU A 267 -37.82 2.42 -16.03
N THR A 268 -36.94 3.23 -16.61
CA THR A 268 -36.09 2.85 -17.74
C THR A 268 -34.66 2.64 -17.25
N PRO A 269 -34.02 1.48 -17.52
CA PRO A 269 -32.59 1.31 -17.32
C PRO A 269 -31.86 1.61 -18.64
N LEU A 270 -30.90 2.53 -18.61
CA LEU A 270 -29.91 2.69 -19.69
C LEU A 270 -28.52 2.79 -19.06
N TYR A 271 -27.87 1.65 -18.91
CA TYR A 271 -26.42 1.55 -18.80
C TYR A 271 -25.90 0.88 -20.07
N THR A 272 -25.17 1.63 -20.89
CA THR A 272 -24.40 1.09 -22.02
C THR A 272 -22.92 1.27 -21.72
N PHE A 273 -22.22 0.15 -21.65
CA PHE A 273 -20.76 0.04 -21.53
C PHE A 273 -20.12 0.32 -22.90
N ARG A 274 -19.06 1.13 -22.97
CA ARG A 274 -18.16 1.14 -24.13
C ARG A 274 -16.71 1.43 -23.74
N SER A 275 -15.87 0.46 -24.06
CA SER A 275 -14.41 0.44 -24.01
C SER A 275 -13.80 1.37 -25.08
N PHE A 276 -12.66 2.02 -24.79
CA PHE A 276 -11.61 2.23 -25.79
C PHE A 276 -10.21 2.49 -25.19
N ARG A 277 -9.20 1.96 -25.89
CA ARG A 277 -7.75 1.92 -25.63
C ARG A 277 -7.05 3.28 -25.56
N SER A 278 -5.93 3.33 -24.84
CA SER A 278 -4.69 3.94 -25.37
C SER A 278 -3.42 3.25 -24.84
N ARG A 279 -2.40 3.16 -25.69
CA ARG A 279 -1.02 2.77 -25.37
C ARG A 279 -0.17 4.05 -25.40
N SER A 280 0.75 4.20 -24.46
CA SER A 280 2.05 4.84 -24.73
C SER A 280 3.11 4.33 -23.77
N LEU A 281 4.29 4.12 -24.34
CA LEU A 281 5.54 3.74 -23.71
C LEU A 281 6.21 4.99 -23.15
N TYR A 282 6.72 4.94 -21.93
CA TYR A 282 7.62 5.97 -21.40
C TYR A 282 8.81 5.35 -20.68
N THR A 283 9.98 5.88 -21.02
CA THR A 283 11.31 5.51 -20.54
C THR A 283 11.56 6.17 -19.18
N CYS A 284 12.07 5.41 -18.22
CA CYS A 284 12.24 5.84 -16.84
C CYS A 284 13.65 6.38 -16.58
N CYS A 285 13.76 7.64 -16.13
CA CYS A 285 14.95 8.20 -15.49
C CYS A 285 14.70 8.32 -13.98
N SER A 286 15.55 7.68 -13.16
CA SER A 286 15.45 7.72 -11.70
C SER A 286 16.38 8.80 -11.13
N ALA A 287 15.84 9.77 -10.39
CA ALA A 287 16.60 10.71 -9.58
C ALA A 287 16.44 10.36 -8.09
N VAL A 288 17.57 10.21 -7.38
CA VAL A 288 17.63 9.82 -5.97
C VAL A 288 17.64 11.07 -5.09
N HIS A 289 16.62 11.24 -4.24
CA HIS A 289 16.66 12.17 -3.10
C HIS A 289 16.76 11.36 -1.81
N ILE A 290 17.70 11.70 -0.93
CA ILE A 290 17.89 11.11 0.40
C ILE A 290 17.32 12.09 1.44
N LEU A 291 16.25 11.70 2.13
CA LEU A 291 15.73 12.42 3.30
C LEU A 291 16.01 11.57 4.54
N SER A 292 16.80 12.09 5.48
CA SER A 292 17.06 11.48 6.78
C SER A 292 16.08 12.05 7.82
N TYR A 293 15.35 11.20 8.52
CA TYR A 293 14.50 11.59 9.66
C TYR A 293 14.98 10.87 10.93
N GLY A 294 15.41 11.63 11.95
CA GLY A 294 15.66 11.12 13.30
C GLY A 294 16.76 11.88 14.06
N PRO A 295 16.73 11.89 15.42
CA PRO A 295 17.86 12.38 16.22
C PRO A 295 19.10 11.51 15.98
N PRO A 296 20.32 12.01 16.25
CA PRO A 296 21.59 11.42 15.79
C PRO A 296 21.91 10.03 16.36
N THR A 297 21.07 9.46 17.23
CA THR A 297 21.55 8.49 18.20
C THR A 297 21.12 7.05 18.01
N ARG A 298 20.19 6.64 17.14
CA ARG A 298 20.01 5.18 16.90
C ARG A 298 19.69 4.69 15.49
N HIS A 299 18.92 5.38 14.64
CA HIS A 299 18.58 4.82 13.32
C HIS A 299 18.40 5.90 12.25
N CYS A 300 19.04 5.71 11.09
CA CYS A 300 18.85 6.58 9.93
C CYS A 300 17.73 5.98 9.05
N ILE A 301 16.56 6.63 9.02
CA ILE A 301 15.53 6.32 8.04
C ILE A 301 15.85 7.13 6.78
N VAL A 302 16.23 6.45 5.71
CA VAL A 302 16.52 7.08 4.41
C VAL A 302 15.36 6.81 3.47
N THR A 303 14.64 7.85 3.07
CA THR A 303 13.61 7.70 2.04
C THR A 303 14.23 7.89 0.67
N LEU A 304 14.25 6.85 -0.17
CA LEU A 304 14.63 6.91 -1.58
C LEU A 304 13.38 7.16 -2.42
N THR A 305 13.34 8.30 -3.10
CA THR A 305 12.25 8.59 -4.03
C THR A 305 12.57 8.08 -5.42
N THR A 306 11.69 7.30 -6.04
CA THR A 306 11.82 6.87 -7.44
C THR A 306 10.72 7.48 -8.30
N PHE A 307 11.07 8.00 -9.47
CA PHE A 307 10.13 8.51 -10.47
C PHE A 307 9.69 7.36 -11.38
N SER A 308 8.40 7.20 -11.63
CA SER A 308 7.89 6.39 -12.74
C SER A 308 6.95 7.28 -13.54
N GLY A 309 7.46 7.80 -14.66
CA GLY A 309 6.67 8.50 -15.68
C GLY A 309 6.16 7.51 -16.71
#